data_AF-A0A1D7QZP7-F1
#
_entry.id   AF-A0A1D7QZP7-F1
#
_cell.length_a   1.000
_cell.length_b   1.000
_cell.length_c   1.000
_cell.angle_alpha   90.00
_cell.angle_beta   90.00
_cell.angle_gamma   90.00
#
_symmetry.space_group_name_H-M   'P 1'
#
loop_
_entity.id
_entity.type
_entity.pdbx_description
1 polymer ?
#
loop_
_entity_poly.entity_id
_entity_poly.type
_entity_poly.pdbx_seq_one_letter_code
_entity_poly.pdbx_strand_id
1 'polypeptide(L)'
;MKSLIIMMAGMILFTACQSPNYDKDEVIAELNGEEIKVEEVLWQFSLEEDPEDMMTHFLKQEIMLLEAKDMGIVVSEEEIEESKQAIFPDTEAAERYELTDDKDFHEKQASKLDISPEEYFEAREERMYKVQAYTEKYIEAEFGYPSDSDEIDEWGEKIDSHFESLFDRYKEDGKLIIKF
;
A
#
# COMPACT_ATOMS: atom_id res chain seq x y z
N MET A 1 -3.51 52.75 44.70
CA MET A 1 -3.16 51.34 44.91
C MET A 1 -3.22 50.66 43.55
N LYS A 2 -2.04 50.37 43.00
CA LYS A 2 -1.86 49.53 41.80
C LYS A 2 -1.99 48.08 42.24
N SER A 3 -2.55 47.24 41.36
CA SER A 3 -2.36 45.78 41.21
C SER A 3 -3.70 45.18 40.76
N LEU A 4 -3.95 45.01 39.46
CA LEU A 4 -3.40 43.94 38.60
C LEU A 4 -3.95 42.57 39.05
N ILE A 5 -5.17 42.24 38.61
CA ILE A 5 -5.65 40.85 38.55
C ILE A 5 -5.56 40.46 37.08
N ILE A 6 -4.48 39.75 36.78
CA ILE A 6 -4.14 39.17 35.48
C ILE A 6 -5.19 38.11 35.17
N MET A 7 -5.99 38.37 34.13
CA MET A 7 -6.84 37.39 33.47
C MET A 7 -5.92 36.38 32.79
N MET A 8 -5.67 35.26 33.47
CA MET A 8 -4.87 34.15 32.96
C MET A 8 -5.69 33.42 31.89
N ALA A 9 -5.66 33.96 30.67
CA ALA A 9 -6.09 33.27 29.47
C ALA A 9 -5.12 32.11 29.25
N GLY A 10 -5.54 30.91 29.65
CA GLY A 10 -4.88 29.66 29.30
C GLY A 10 -4.93 29.50 27.78
N MET A 11 -3.84 29.90 27.12
CA MET A 11 -3.60 29.65 25.71
C MET A 11 -3.35 28.15 25.57
N ILE A 12 -4.44 27.41 25.35
CA ILE A 12 -4.38 26.01 24.89
C ILE A 12 -3.84 26.09 23.46
N LEU A 13 -2.52 25.91 23.32
CA LEU A 13 -1.91 25.65 22.03
C LEU A 13 -2.38 24.25 21.62
N PHE A 14 -3.46 24.21 20.83
CA PHE A 14 -3.72 23.08 19.95
C PHE A 14 -2.55 23.05 18.96
N THR A 15 -1.52 22.27 19.26
CA THR A 15 -0.65 21.75 18.21
C THR A 15 -1.56 20.86 17.37
N ALA A 16 -2.13 21.40 16.30
CA ALA A 16 -2.56 20.55 15.21
C ALA A 16 -1.34 19.71 14.85
N CYS A 17 -1.43 18.38 15.00
CA CYS A 17 -0.49 17.50 14.33
C CYS A 17 -0.58 17.88 12.84
N GLN A 18 0.41 18.61 12.35
CA GLN A 18 0.59 18.73 10.92
C GLN A 18 1.04 17.34 10.49
N SER A 19 0.14 16.59 9.86
CA SER A 19 0.54 15.37 9.16
C SER A 19 1.70 15.73 8.22
N PRO A 20 2.74 14.88 8.12
CA PRO A 20 3.84 15.14 7.20
C PRO A 20 3.29 15.35 5.80
N ASN A 21 3.63 16.48 5.18
CA ASN A 21 3.22 16.76 3.81
C ASN A 21 4.36 16.31 2.90
N TYR A 22 4.28 15.06 2.44
CA TYR A 22 5.22 14.50 1.48
C TYR A 22 5.00 15.10 0.08
N ASP A 23 6.09 15.43 -0.63
CA ASP A 23 6.01 15.84 -2.03
C ASP A 23 5.88 14.59 -2.91
N LYS A 24 4.99 14.58 -3.92
CA LYS A 24 4.79 13.42 -4.80
C LYS A 24 6.07 12.99 -5.53
N ASP A 25 6.96 13.94 -5.82
CA ASP A 25 8.24 13.70 -6.48
C ASP A 25 9.37 13.27 -5.53
N GLU A 26 9.13 13.26 -4.22
CA GLU A 26 10.11 12.85 -3.22
C GLU A 26 10.43 11.35 -3.35
N VAL A 27 11.72 11.03 -3.37
CA VAL A 27 12.22 9.65 -3.46
C VAL A 27 12.24 9.03 -2.06
N ILE A 28 11.46 7.98 -1.88
CA ILE A 28 11.30 7.28 -0.59
C ILE A 28 12.24 6.08 -0.46
N ALA A 29 12.64 5.49 -1.59
CA ALA A 29 13.56 4.37 -1.60
C ALA A 29 14.26 4.22 -2.95
N GLU A 30 15.27 3.37 -2.98
CA GLU A 30 15.84 2.80 -4.20
C GLU A 30 15.73 1.27 -4.11
N LEU A 31 15.11 0.65 -5.12
CA LEU A 31 14.90 -0.79 -5.20
C LEU A 31 15.55 -1.32 -6.48
N ASN A 32 16.57 -2.16 -6.34
CA ASN A 32 17.41 -2.66 -7.44
C ASN A 32 18.01 -1.53 -8.33
N GLY A 33 18.28 -0.36 -7.75
CA GLY A 33 18.81 0.80 -8.46
C GLY A 33 17.75 1.69 -9.12
N GLU A 34 16.46 1.36 -8.98
CA GLU A 34 15.34 2.18 -9.44
C GLU A 34 14.78 3.00 -8.28
N GLU A 35 14.56 4.29 -8.50
CA GLU A 35 13.98 5.19 -7.50
C GLU A 35 12.49 4.90 -7.34
N ILE A 36 12.04 4.77 -6.10
CA ILE A 36 10.62 4.70 -5.74
C ILE A 36 10.21 6.03 -5.12
N LYS A 37 9.15 6.64 -5.64
CA LYS A 37 8.64 7.95 -5.22
C LYS A 37 7.39 7.84 -4.34
N VAL A 38 7.11 8.92 -3.61
CA VAL A 38 5.86 9.09 -2.84
C VAL A 38 4.62 8.89 -3.72
N GLU A 39 4.62 9.42 -4.94
CA GLU A 39 3.52 9.28 -5.90
C GLU A 39 3.08 7.82 -6.07
N GLU A 40 4.04 6.89 -6.15
CA GLU A 40 3.77 5.46 -6.34
C GLU A 40 3.02 4.85 -5.15
N VAL A 41 3.31 5.31 -3.94
CA VAL A 41 2.61 4.87 -2.72
C VAL A 41 1.20 5.45 -2.64
N LEU A 42 1.03 6.70 -3.07
CA LEU A 42 -0.26 7.41 -3.08
C LEU A 42 -1.30 6.75 -3.99
N TRP A 43 -0.89 5.97 -4.98
CA TRP A 43 -1.79 5.15 -5.80
C TRP A 43 -2.51 4.03 -5.03
N GLN A 44 -2.15 3.79 -3.77
CA GLN A 44 -2.70 2.69 -2.99
C GLN A 44 -3.01 3.06 -1.53
N PHE A 45 -2.16 3.87 -0.90
CA PHE A 45 -2.21 4.16 0.54
C PHE A 45 -2.25 5.66 0.82
N SER A 46 -2.93 6.02 1.91
CA SER A 46 -2.85 7.37 2.47
C SER A 46 -1.64 7.50 3.39
N LEU A 47 -0.91 8.61 3.28
CA LEU A 47 0.23 8.94 4.13
C LEU A 47 -0.12 9.89 5.30
N GLU A 48 -1.41 9.98 5.67
CA GLU A 48 -1.87 10.94 6.69
C GLU A 48 -1.69 10.51 8.15
N GLU A 49 -1.76 9.20 8.42
CA GLU A 49 -1.69 8.63 9.78
C GLU A 49 -0.33 7.99 10.06
N ASP A 50 -0.01 6.87 9.40
CA ASP A 50 1.23 6.11 9.62
C ASP A 50 2.05 5.98 8.31
N PRO A 51 2.63 7.09 7.82
CA PRO A 51 3.25 7.12 6.49
C PRO A 51 4.44 6.16 6.35
N GLU A 52 5.29 6.06 7.36
CA GLU A 52 6.45 5.14 7.33
C GLU A 52 6.02 3.68 7.20
N ASP A 53 4.96 3.29 7.89
CA ASP A 53 4.41 1.94 7.83
C ASP A 53 3.75 1.67 6.47
N MET A 54 3.00 2.64 5.93
CA MET A 54 2.40 2.52 4.59
C MET A 54 3.46 2.42 3.48
N MET A 55 4.51 3.24 3.55
CA MET A 55 5.64 3.16 2.61
C MET A 55 6.39 1.83 2.76
N THR A 56 6.62 1.37 3.99
CA THR A 56 7.24 0.05 4.24
C THR A 56 6.40 -1.09 3.68
N HIS A 57 5.08 -1.04 3.88
CA HIS A 57 4.15 -2.03 3.35
C HIS A 57 4.15 -2.03 1.81
N PHE A 58 4.14 -0.86 1.18
CA PHE A 58 4.27 -0.73 -0.26
C PHE A 58 5.57 -1.37 -0.78
N LEU A 59 6.72 -1.07 -0.13
CA LEU A 59 8.01 -1.65 -0.52
C LEU A 59 8.05 -3.18 -0.38
N LYS A 60 7.40 -3.74 0.65
CA LYS A 60 7.23 -5.20 0.78
C LYS A 60 6.45 -5.79 -0.39
N GLN A 61 5.38 -5.13 -0.84
CA GLN A 61 4.62 -5.58 -2.01
C GLN A 61 5.47 -5.55 -3.28
N GLU A 62 6.24 -4.47 -3.51
CA GLU A 62 7.12 -4.37 -4.69
C GLU A 62 8.22 -5.44 -4.69
N ILE A 63 8.82 -5.73 -3.52
CA ILE A 63 9.79 -6.82 -3.38
C ILE A 63 9.16 -8.17 -3.71
N MET A 64 7.95 -8.45 -3.21
CA MET A 64 7.23 -9.68 -3.53
C MET A 64 6.95 -9.78 -5.04
N LEU A 65 6.51 -8.69 -5.68
CA LEU A 65 6.27 -8.66 -7.13
C LEU A 65 7.54 -8.97 -7.92
N LEU A 66 8.70 -8.47 -7.47
CA LEU A 66 10.00 -8.77 -8.09
C LEU A 66 10.35 -10.25 -7.93
N GLU A 67 10.25 -10.81 -6.72
CA GLU A 67 10.55 -12.22 -6.47
C GLU A 67 9.65 -13.15 -7.28
N ALA A 68 8.35 -12.86 -7.37
CA ALA A 68 7.43 -13.62 -8.20
C ALA A 68 7.84 -13.59 -9.68
N LYS A 69 8.17 -12.41 -10.21
CA LYS A 69 8.62 -12.26 -11.60
C LYS A 69 9.96 -12.95 -11.84
N ASP A 70 10.90 -12.91 -10.89
CA ASP A 70 12.20 -13.57 -10.96
C ASP A 70 12.05 -15.10 -10.98
N MET A 71 10.99 -15.64 -10.37
CA MET A 71 10.59 -17.05 -10.49
C MET A 71 9.90 -17.39 -11.82
N GLY A 72 9.69 -16.41 -12.69
CA GLY A 72 8.97 -16.59 -13.96
C GLY A 72 7.45 -16.65 -13.80
N ILE A 73 6.90 -16.24 -12.65
CA ILE A 73 5.45 -16.11 -12.47
C ILE A 73 4.97 -14.95 -13.35
N VAL A 74 3.88 -15.20 -14.05
CA VAL A 74 3.19 -14.21 -14.88
C VAL A 74 1.72 -14.16 -14.49
N VAL A 75 1.17 -12.95 -14.50
CA VAL A 75 -0.26 -12.67 -14.36
C VAL A 75 -0.67 -11.81 -15.54
N SER A 76 -1.67 -12.29 -16.28
CA SER A 76 -2.28 -11.60 -17.42
C SER A 76 -3.36 -10.62 -16.98
N GLU A 77 -3.67 -9.65 -17.84
CA GLU A 77 -4.80 -8.73 -17.64
C GLU A 77 -6.14 -9.49 -17.59
N GLU A 78 -6.29 -10.57 -18.36
CA GLU A 78 -7.48 -11.43 -18.35
C GLU A 78 -7.69 -12.07 -16.98
N GLU A 79 -6.64 -12.62 -16.36
CA GLU A 79 -6.74 -13.19 -15.00
C GLU A 79 -7.13 -12.14 -13.95
N ILE A 80 -6.64 -10.91 -14.09
CA ILE A 80 -7.00 -9.81 -13.19
C ILE A 80 -8.48 -9.46 -13.37
N GLU A 81 -8.94 -9.34 -14.61
CA GLU A 81 -10.33 -9.01 -14.91
C GLU A 81 -11.29 -10.13 -14.48
N GLU A 82 -10.95 -11.39 -14.73
CA GLU A 82 -11.72 -12.54 -14.22
C GLU A 82 -11.85 -12.50 -12.70
N SER A 83 -10.78 -12.12 -11.98
CA SER A 83 -10.80 -12.01 -10.52
C SER A 83 -11.74 -10.91 -10.03
N LYS A 84 -11.77 -9.76 -10.71
CA LYS A 84 -12.72 -8.68 -10.42
C LYS A 84 -14.16 -9.12 -10.67
N GLN A 85 -14.43 -9.69 -11.84
CA GLN A 85 -15.77 -10.12 -12.26
C GLN A 85 -16.31 -11.28 -11.40
N ALA A 86 -15.45 -12.10 -10.81
CA ALA A 86 -15.85 -13.14 -9.87
C ALA A 86 -16.52 -12.57 -8.61
N ILE A 87 -16.12 -11.38 -8.17
CA ILE A 87 -16.66 -10.69 -7.00
C ILE A 87 -17.79 -9.72 -7.41
N PHE A 88 -17.60 -9.01 -8.52
CA PHE A 88 -18.51 -7.97 -9.01
C PHE A 88 -18.95 -8.25 -10.46
N PRO A 89 -19.81 -9.26 -10.67
CA PRO A 89 -20.15 -9.72 -12.02
C PRO A 89 -20.93 -8.67 -12.81
N ASP A 90 -20.58 -8.54 -14.09
CA ASP A 90 -21.20 -7.65 -15.07
C ASP A 90 -21.16 -6.17 -14.64
N THR A 91 -20.10 -5.76 -13.94
CA THR A 91 -19.89 -4.36 -13.52
C THR A 91 -18.63 -3.77 -14.12
N GLU A 92 -18.68 -2.45 -14.37
CA GLU A 92 -17.51 -1.64 -14.73
C GLU A 92 -16.96 -0.89 -13.51
N ALA A 93 -15.72 -0.42 -13.58
CA ALA A 93 -15.06 0.28 -12.47
C ALA A 93 -15.86 1.50 -11.96
N ALA A 94 -16.46 2.29 -12.87
CA ALA A 94 -17.28 3.45 -12.50
C ALA A 94 -18.53 3.05 -11.70
N GLU A 95 -19.17 1.92 -12.03
CA GLU A 95 -20.33 1.42 -11.30
C GLU A 95 -19.92 0.93 -9.90
N ARG A 96 -18.78 0.26 -9.78
CA ARG A 96 -18.22 -0.16 -8.49
C ARG A 96 -17.79 1.02 -7.62
N TYR A 97 -17.19 2.06 -8.23
CA TYR A 97 -16.88 3.30 -7.53
C TYR A 97 -18.14 3.94 -6.93
N GLU A 98 -19.25 3.93 -7.65
CA GLU A 98 -20.50 4.49 -7.12
C GLU A 98 -21.06 3.74 -5.90
N LEU A 99 -20.70 2.46 -5.76
CA LEU A 99 -21.11 1.59 -4.67
C LEU A 99 -20.13 1.55 -3.49
N THR A 100 -18.94 2.13 -3.63
CA THR A 100 -17.94 2.11 -2.55
C THR A 100 -18.37 2.99 -1.37
N ASP A 101 -18.21 2.49 -0.15
CA ASP A 101 -18.48 3.24 1.08
C ASP A 101 -17.37 4.25 1.40
N ASP A 102 -16.23 4.17 0.70
CA ASP A 102 -15.01 4.93 1.01
C ASP A 102 -14.73 6.05 -0.02
N LYS A 103 -15.78 6.73 -0.51
CA LYS A 103 -15.62 7.79 -1.53
C LYS A 103 -14.68 8.92 -1.08
N ASP A 104 -14.73 9.31 0.20
CA ASP A 104 -13.87 10.38 0.75
C ASP A 104 -12.38 10.05 0.65
N PHE A 105 -11.99 8.79 0.88
CA PHE A 105 -10.60 8.36 0.66
C PHE A 105 -10.19 8.52 -0.80
N HIS A 106 -11.00 8.02 -1.73
CA HIS A 106 -10.69 8.07 -3.17
C HIS A 106 -10.61 9.51 -3.68
N GLU A 107 -11.54 10.38 -3.25
CA GLU A 107 -11.52 11.81 -3.58
C GLU A 107 -10.25 12.50 -3.07
N LYS A 108 -9.84 12.22 -1.82
CA LYS A 108 -8.62 12.79 -1.24
C LYS A 108 -7.35 12.33 -1.96
N GLN A 109 -7.22 11.05 -2.27
CA GLN A 109 -6.03 10.54 -2.96
C GLN A 109 -5.99 11.02 -4.41
N ALA A 110 -7.12 11.00 -5.12
CA ALA A 110 -7.23 11.55 -6.47
C ALA A 110 -6.84 13.04 -6.52
N SER A 111 -7.25 13.83 -5.52
CA SER A 111 -6.85 15.23 -5.40
C SER A 111 -5.35 15.42 -5.17
N LYS A 112 -4.65 14.49 -4.51
CA LYS A 112 -3.19 14.54 -4.31
C LYS A 112 -2.43 14.19 -5.59
N LEU A 113 -3.03 13.37 -6.45
CA LEU A 113 -2.48 12.90 -7.71
C LEU A 113 -2.92 13.74 -8.92
N ASP A 114 -3.74 14.78 -8.71
CA ASP A 114 -4.30 15.65 -9.77
C ASP A 114 -5.13 14.89 -10.83
N ILE A 115 -5.89 13.87 -10.42
CA ILE A 115 -6.75 13.03 -11.29
C ILE A 115 -8.20 13.00 -10.78
N SER A 116 -9.10 12.35 -11.53
CA SER A 116 -10.46 12.12 -11.06
C SER A 116 -10.54 10.96 -10.04
N PRO A 117 -11.54 10.96 -9.14
CA PRO A 117 -11.75 9.85 -8.20
C PRO A 117 -12.03 8.51 -8.89
N GLU A 118 -12.72 8.53 -10.04
CA GLU A 118 -13.00 7.33 -10.84
C GLU A 118 -11.71 6.73 -11.42
N GLU A 119 -10.84 7.57 -12.00
CA GLU A 119 -9.51 7.13 -12.50
C GLU A 119 -8.64 6.57 -11.37
N TYR A 120 -8.67 7.20 -10.19
CA TYR A 120 -7.96 6.70 -9.01
C TYR A 120 -8.48 5.33 -8.57
N PHE A 121 -9.81 5.18 -8.47
CA PHE A 121 -10.45 3.94 -8.08
C PHE A 121 -10.07 2.80 -9.02
N GLU A 122 -10.18 3.01 -10.33
CA GLU A 122 -9.84 2.01 -11.35
C GLU A 122 -8.37 1.59 -11.27
N ALA A 123 -7.45 2.56 -11.20
CA ALA A 123 -6.01 2.26 -11.10
C ALA A 123 -5.65 1.54 -9.80
N ARG A 124 -6.25 1.94 -8.68
CA ARG A 124 -6.05 1.30 -7.38
C ARG A 124 -6.58 -0.13 -7.39
N GLU A 125 -7.77 -0.34 -7.94
CA GLU A 125 -8.38 -1.67 -8.05
C GLU A 125 -7.50 -2.60 -8.91
N GLU A 126 -7.10 -2.15 -10.10
CA GLU A 126 -6.18 -2.88 -10.99
C GLU A 126 -4.90 -3.30 -10.25
N ARG A 127 -4.27 -2.35 -9.53
CA ARG A 127 -3.06 -2.62 -8.76
C ARG A 127 -3.31 -3.63 -7.64
N MET A 128 -4.41 -3.49 -6.88
CA MET A 128 -4.72 -4.41 -5.78
C MET A 128 -4.88 -5.85 -6.27
N TYR A 129 -5.69 -6.09 -7.31
CA TYR A 129 -5.89 -7.43 -7.85
C TYR A 129 -4.61 -7.99 -8.48
N LYS A 130 -3.80 -7.15 -9.12
CA LYS A 130 -2.48 -7.55 -9.62
C LYS A 130 -1.56 -8.01 -8.50
N VAL A 131 -1.39 -7.21 -7.44
CA VAL A 131 -0.55 -7.58 -6.30
C VAL A 131 -1.06 -8.87 -5.67
N GLN A 132 -2.36 -8.99 -5.46
CA GLN A 132 -2.98 -10.20 -4.92
C GLN A 132 -2.67 -11.43 -5.79
N ALA A 133 -2.90 -11.37 -7.10
CA ALA A 133 -2.69 -12.50 -8.00
C ALA A 133 -1.21 -12.94 -8.05
N TYR A 134 -0.26 -12.00 -8.05
CA TYR A 134 1.17 -12.35 -7.97
C TYR A 134 1.51 -12.96 -6.60
N THR A 135 0.96 -12.40 -5.51
CA THR A 135 1.20 -12.89 -4.14
C THR A 135 0.69 -14.31 -3.96
N GLU A 136 -0.54 -14.59 -4.39
CA GLU A 136 -1.15 -15.91 -4.28
C GLU A 136 -0.34 -16.96 -5.05
N LYS A 137 0.03 -16.66 -6.30
CA LYS A 137 0.88 -17.56 -7.10
C LYS A 137 2.27 -17.76 -6.51
N TYR A 138 2.87 -16.70 -5.94
CA TYR A 138 4.15 -16.81 -5.26
C TYR A 138 4.05 -17.72 -4.04
N ILE A 139 3.02 -17.52 -3.22
CA ILE A 139 2.76 -18.34 -2.04
C ILE A 139 2.54 -19.80 -2.44
N GLU A 140 1.71 -20.06 -3.45
CA GLU A 140 1.48 -21.41 -3.96
C GLU A 140 2.77 -22.07 -4.45
N ALA A 141 3.61 -21.34 -5.20
CA ALA A 141 4.86 -21.86 -5.74
C ALA A 141 5.90 -22.18 -4.66
N GLU A 142 6.01 -21.33 -3.64
CA GLU A 142 7.07 -21.42 -2.61
C GLU A 142 6.65 -22.29 -1.41
N PHE A 143 5.37 -22.23 -1.01
CA PHE A 143 4.87 -22.89 0.20
C PHE A 143 3.84 -23.97 -0.07
N GLY A 144 3.16 -23.93 -1.22
CA GLY A 144 1.93 -24.70 -1.45
C GLY A 144 0.82 -24.30 -0.48
N TYR A 145 -0.23 -25.12 -0.41
CA TYR A 145 -1.33 -24.94 0.53
C TYR A 145 -1.41 -26.11 1.52
N PRO A 146 -1.68 -25.84 2.82
CA PRO A 146 -1.87 -26.90 3.79
C PRO A 146 -3.10 -27.73 3.46
N SER A 147 -3.02 -29.04 3.67
CA SER A 147 -4.17 -29.95 3.48
C SER A 147 -5.03 -30.12 4.73
N ASP A 148 -4.50 -29.74 5.90
CA ASP A 148 -5.17 -29.82 7.19
C ASP A 148 -5.41 -28.42 7.75
N SER A 149 -6.58 -28.19 8.34
CA SER A 149 -6.92 -26.93 8.99
C SER A 149 -6.03 -26.63 10.18
N ASP A 150 -5.53 -27.67 10.86
CA ASP A 150 -4.68 -27.51 12.05
C ASP A 150 -3.28 -26.96 11.69
N GLU A 151 -2.89 -26.99 10.41
CA GLU A 151 -1.61 -26.48 9.90
C GLU A 151 -1.70 -25.04 9.38
N ILE A 152 -2.90 -24.44 9.31
CA ILE A 152 -3.11 -23.12 8.70
C ILE A 152 -2.34 -22.02 9.43
N ASP A 153 -2.35 -22.03 10.77
CA ASP A 153 -1.69 -20.99 11.56
C ASP A 153 -0.17 -21.05 11.37
N GLU A 154 0.44 -22.24 11.44
CA GLU A 154 1.89 -22.43 11.21
C GLU A 154 2.28 -22.07 9.77
N TRP A 155 1.44 -22.41 8.79
CA TRP A 155 1.64 -22.04 7.40
C TRP A 155 1.61 -20.52 7.20
N GLY A 156 0.67 -19.82 7.83
CA GLY A 156 0.59 -18.36 7.83
C GLY A 156 1.83 -17.72 8.46
N GLU A 157 2.22 -18.16 9.66
CA GLU A 157 3.43 -17.66 10.35
C GLU A 157 4.70 -17.85 9.51
N LYS A 158 4.79 -18.95 8.77
CA LYS A 158 5.93 -19.22 7.87
C LYS A 158 5.96 -18.25 6.70
N ILE A 159 4.82 -17.94 6.10
CA ILE A 159 4.71 -16.95 5.01
C ILE A 159 5.10 -15.56 5.51
N ASP A 160 4.54 -15.14 6.65
CA ASP A 160 4.83 -13.82 7.24
C ASP A 160 6.32 -13.70 7.57
N SER A 161 6.88 -14.71 8.22
CA SER A 161 8.32 -14.75 8.56
C SER A 161 9.20 -14.70 7.31
N HIS A 162 8.77 -15.33 6.22
CA HIS A 162 9.48 -15.27 4.95
C HIS A 162 9.45 -13.89 4.33
N PHE A 163 8.29 -13.22 4.31
CA PHE A 163 8.18 -11.86 3.77
C PHE A 163 8.99 -10.84 4.58
N GLU A 164 9.02 -10.95 5.91
CA GLU A 164 9.91 -10.12 6.73
C GLU A 164 11.39 -10.40 6.44
N SER A 165 11.77 -11.69 6.37
CA SER A 165 13.15 -12.09 6.08
C SER A 165 13.60 -11.63 4.69
N LEU A 166 12.71 -11.66 3.71
CA LEU A 166 12.93 -11.21 2.35
C LEU A 166 13.19 -9.69 2.31
N PHE A 167 12.37 -8.92 3.02
CA PHE A 167 12.54 -7.47 3.16
C PHE A 167 13.88 -7.11 3.81
N ASP A 168 14.24 -7.81 4.89
CA ASP A 168 15.52 -7.63 5.58
C ASP A 168 16.72 -7.98 4.68
N ARG A 169 16.64 -9.12 3.98
CA ARG A 169 17.67 -9.54 3.03
C ARG A 169 17.88 -8.52 1.92
N TYR A 170 16.82 -7.93 1.37
CA TYR A 170 16.95 -6.88 0.35
C TYR A 170 17.71 -5.66 0.85
N LYS A 171 17.52 -5.26 2.12
CA LYS A 171 18.30 -4.19 2.75
C LYS A 171 19.76 -4.60 2.95
N GLU A 172 20.01 -5.80 3.47
CA GLU A 172 21.36 -6.31 3.73
C GLU A 172 22.19 -6.46 2.45
N ASP A 173 21.56 -6.90 1.36
CA ASP A 173 22.18 -7.04 0.04
C ASP A 173 22.39 -5.70 -0.67
N GLY A 174 21.91 -4.59 -0.10
CA GLY A 174 21.94 -3.26 -0.71
C GLY A 174 21.02 -3.10 -1.92
N LYS A 175 20.08 -4.04 -2.11
CA LYS A 175 19.05 -3.99 -3.16
C LYS A 175 17.91 -3.04 -2.79
N LEU A 176 17.64 -2.86 -1.50
CA LEU A 176 16.70 -1.87 -1.00
C LEU A 176 17.45 -0.83 -0.15
N ILE A 177 17.31 0.44 -0.50
CA ILE A 177 17.84 1.58 0.27
C ILE A 177 16.67 2.50 0.60
N ILE A 178 16.25 2.53 1.86
CA ILE A 178 15.17 3.40 2.35
C ILE A 178 15.71 4.82 2.61
N LYS A 179 14.93 5.85 2.25
CA LYS A 179 15.35 7.27 2.29
C LYS A 179 14.43 8.20 3.10
N PHE A 180 13.33 7.70 3.66
CA PHE A 180 12.46 8.43 4.58
C PHE A 180 12.80 8.17 6.05
#